data_AF-A0A7W0MER0-F1
#
_entry.id   AF-A0A7W0MER0-F1
#
_cell.length_a   1.000
_cell.length_b   1.000
_cell.length_c   1.000
_cell.angle_alpha   90.00
_cell.angle_beta   90.00
_cell.angle_gamma   90.00
#
_symmetry.space_group_name_H-M   'P 1'
#
loop_
_entity.id
_entity.type
_entity.pdbx_description
1 polymer ?
#
loop_
_entity_poly.entity_id
_entity_poly.type
_entity_poly.pdbx_seq_one_letter_code
_entity_poly.pdbx_strand_id
1 'polypeptide(L)'
;MKKLALTICGLVLLVCGASASARAQTGAVREPDQATSLRDPLLEADSMKNLEAARLYFKLRKAYRASLARSEEIIAGNPNFSRIDEALYMAGMSHLYLSQKKGKQPPTLDAEKHLEEARRYLSQLVNDFADSEFYKKAELELNGIGGAKKSEDR
;
A
#
# COMPACT_ATOMS: atom_id res chain seq x y z
N MET A 1 52.29 -42.42 40.67
CA MET A 1 53.19 -41.38 41.21
C MET A 1 54.19 -40.96 40.15
N LYS A 2 54.55 -39.67 40.15
CA LYS A 2 55.64 -39.00 39.41
C LYS A 2 55.21 -38.20 38.18
N LYS A 3 55.03 -36.92 38.48
CA LYS A 3 54.88 -35.74 37.62
C LYS A 3 56.20 -35.51 36.88
N LEU A 4 56.15 -35.10 35.62
CA LEU A 4 57.27 -34.42 34.96
C LEU A 4 56.69 -33.23 34.20
N ALA A 5 56.84 -32.09 34.84
CA ALA A 5 56.65 -30.77 34.26
C ALA A 5 57.92 -30.41 33.49
N LEU A 6 57.78 -29.83 32.30
CA LEU A 6 58.80 -28.96 31.74
C LEU A 6 58.12 -27.84 30.97
N THR A 7 58.28 -26.65 31.51
CA THR A 7 57.74 -25.38 31.04
C THR A 7 58.93 -24.56 30.54
N ILE A 8 59.02 -24.20 29.25
CA ILE A 8 59.83 -23.05 28.81
C ILE A 8 59.13 -22.30 27.67
N CYS A 9 58.88 -21.03 27.99
CA CYS A 9 58.62 -19.85 27.18
C CYS A 9 58.85 -19.91 25.66
N GLY A 10 57.80 -19.58 24.91
CA GLY A 10 57.89 -18.87 23.62
C GLY A 10 56.97 -17.65 23.67
N LEU A 11 57.56 -16.48 23.93
CA LEU A 11 56.89 -15.19 24.01
C LEU A 11 56.95 -14.52 22.62
N VAL A 12 55.87 -13.79 22.28
CA VAL A 12 55.80 -12.61 21.37
C VAL A 12 55.38 -12.81 19.90
N LEU A 13 54.09 -12.49 19.68
CA LEU A 13 53.48 -11.56 18.70
C LEU A 13 53.83 -11.66 17.20
N LEU A 14 52.79 -11.85 16.37
CA LEU A 14 52.32 -10.88 15.35
C LEU A 14 50.99 -11.41 14.75
N VAL A 15 49.83 -10.81 15.07
CA VAL A 15 49.13 -9.75 14.31
C VAL A 15 48.39 -10.24 13.05
N CYS A 16 47.09 -9.90 13.01
CA CYS A 16 46.16 -9.89 11.87
C CYS A 16 45.57 -11.22 11.38
N GLY A 17 44.49 -11.65 12.04
CA GLY A 17 43.48 -12.54 11.46
C GLY A 17 42.09 -11.95 11.73
N ALA A 18 41.39 -11.56 10.67
CA ALA A 18 40.21 -10.73 10.68
C ALA A 18 39.14 -11.11 11.70
N SER A 19 38.59 -10.10 12.39
CA SER A 19 37.32 -10.18 13.10
C SER A 19 36.25 -10.63 12.11
N ALA A 20 35.95 -11.94 12.08
CA ALA A 20 34.74 -12.45 11.47
C ALA A 20 33.58 -11.85 12.26
N SER A 21 33.12 -10.70 11.78
CA SER A 21 31.83 -10.14 12.16
C SER A 21 30.81 -11.15 11.68
N ALA A 22 30.48 -12.11 12.53
CA ALA A 22 29.27 -12.91 12.38
C ALA A 22 28.11 -11.92 12.51
N ARG A 23 27.80 -11.25 11.39
CA ARG A 23 26.49 -10.65 11.19
C ARG A 23 25.55 -11.83 11.25
N ALA A 24 24.87 -11.98 12.38
CA ALA A 24 23.62 -12.69 12.43
C ALA A 24 22.73 -12.03 11.36
N GLN A 25 22.72 -12.58 10.16
CA GLN A 25 21.61 -12.41 9.24
C GLN A 25 20.46 -13.13 9.92
N THR A 26 19.78 -12.43 10.83
CA THR A 26 18.36 -12.65 11.07
C THR A 26 17.65 -12.24 9.79
N GLY A 27 17.84 -13.03 8.74
CA GLY A 27 16.80 -13.27 7.76
C GLY A 27 15.73 -14.06 8.50
N ALA A 28 15.01 -13.37 9.38
CA ALA A 28 13.62 -13.71 9.56
C ALA A 28 13.07 -13.60 8.14
N VAL A 29 12.89 -14.76 7.49
CA VAL A 29 11.91 -14.89 6.43
C VAL A 29 10.69 -14.22 7.03
N ARG A 30 10.37 -13.03 6.55
CA ARG A 30 9.18 -12.30 6.93
C ARG A 30 8.08 -13.31 6.65
N GLU A 31 7.54 -13.92 7.70
CA GLU A 31 6.38 -14.80 7.53
C GLU A 31 5.42 -14.00 6.66
N PRO A 32 4.89 -14.58 5.56
CA PRO A 32 3.98 -13.83 4.72
C PRO A 32 2.95 -13.22 5.65
N ASP A 33 2.87 -11.88 5.68
CA ASP A 33 1.91 -11.16 6.52
C ASP A 33 0.60 -11.93 6.43
N GLN A 34 -0.07 -12.21 7.54
CA GLN A 34 -1.27 -13.07 7.51
C GLN A 34 -2.26 -12.63 6.41
N ALA A 35 -2.29 -11.34 6.08
CA ALA A 35 -2.98 -10.76 4.91
C ALA A 35 -2.60 -11.38 3.55
N THR A 36 -1.32 -11.66 3.29
CA THR A 36 -0.82 -12.33 2.08
C THR A 36 -1.19 -13.81 2.05
N SER A 37 -1.29 -14.48 3.20
CA SER A 37 -1.74 -15.88 3.29
C SER A 37 -3.26 -16.06 3.13
N LEU A 38 -4.02 -14.96 3.13
CA LEU A 38 -5.48 -14.92 3.05
C LEU A 38 -6.03 -14.45 1.68
N ARG A 39 -5.18 -14.20 0.68
CA ARG A 39 -5.62 -13.74 -0.65
C ARG A 39 -6.03 -14.93 -1.52
N ASP A 40 -7.29 -14.94 -1.95
CA ASP A 40 -7.78 -15.89 -2.95
C ASP A 40 -7.22 -15.51 -4.34
N PRO A 41 -6.44 -16.40 -5.01
CA PRO A 41 -5.84 -16.11 -6.32
C PRO A 41 -6.86 -15.78 -7.42
N LEU A 42 -8.06 -16.37 -7.37
CA LEU A 42 -9.10 -16.10 -8.36
C LEU A 42 -9.68 -14.69 -8.17
N LEU A 43 -9.95 -14.33 -6.91
CA LEU A 43 -10.44 -13.01 -6.56
C LEU A 43 -9.39 -11.93 -6.84
N GLU A 44 -8.11 -12.25 -6.61
CA GLU A 44 -6.97 -11.40 -6.94
C GLU A 44 -6.89 -11.12 -8.45
N ALA A 45 -6.99 -12.17 -9.27
CA ALA A 45 -6.94 -12.04 -10.73
C ALA A 45 -8.12 -11.22 -11.28
N ASP A 46 -9.33 -11.42 -10.74
CA ASP A 46 -10.50 -10.64 -11.14
C ASP A 46 -10.37 -9.16 -10.71
N SER A 47 -9.89 -8.92 -9.49
CA SER A 47 -9.62 -7.56 -8.98
C SER A 47 -8.56 -6.85 -9.82
N MET A 48 -7.51 -7.56 -10.25
CA MET A 48 -6.50 -7.02 -11.17
C MET A 48 -7.10 -6.61 -12.52
N LYS A 49 -7.97 -7.43 -13.11
CA LYS A 49 -8.67 -7.10 -14.36
C LYS A 49 -9.55 -5.85 -14.20
N ASN A 50 -10.27 -5.75 -13.09
CA ASN A 50 -11.07 -4.58 -12.77
C ASN A 50 -10.18 -3.33 -12.58
N LEU A 51 -9.02 -3.47 -11.94
CA LEU A 51 -8.07 -2.37 -11.76
C LEU A 51 -7.49 -1.88 -13.08
N GLU A 52 -7.16 -2.78 -14.00
CA GLU A 52 -6.73 -2.45 -15.36
C GLU A 52 -7.81 -1.68 -16.13
N ALA A 53 -9.06 -2.12 -16.03
CA ALA A 53 -10.19 -1.41 -16.61
C ALA A 53 -10.35 -0.01 -15.98
N ALA A 54 -10.23 0.10 -14.65
CA ALA A 54 -10.28 1.38 -13.95
C ALA A 54 -9.19 2.33 -14.47
N ARG A 55 -7.93 1.88 -14.56
CA ARG A 55 -6.78 2.66 -15.10
C ARG A 55 -7.06 3.18 -16.51
N LEU A 56 -7.56 2.32 -17.39
CA LEU A 56 -7.90 2.67 -18.77
C LEU A 56 -8.99 3.76 -18.82
N TYR A 57 -10.05 3.59 -18.02
CA TYR A 57 -11.14 4.56 -17.96
C TYR A 57 -10.69 5.90 -17.39
N PHE A 58 -9.86 5.89 -16.35
CA PHE A 58 -9.37 7.08 -15.69
C PHE A 58 -8.42 7.88 -16.58
N LYS A 59 -7.32 7.26 -17.05
CA LYS A 59 -6.22 7.98 -17.71
C LYS A 59 -6.54 8.32 -19.17
N LEU A 60 -6.94 7.33 -19.96
CA LEU A 60 -7.07 7.49 -21.41
C LEU A 60 -8.45 8.00 -21.80
N ARG A 61 -9.51 7.46 -21.18
CA ARG A 61 -10.89 7.77 -21.59
C ARG A 61 -11.49 8.97 -20.86
N LYS A 62 -10.93 9.37 -19.71
CA LYS A 62 -11.52 10.36 -18.78
C LYS A 62 -12.99 10.03 -18.46
N ALA A 63 -13.27 8.74 -18.32
CA ALA A 63 -14.58 8.17 -18.04
C ALA A 63 -14.66 7.83 -16.54
N TYR A 64 -14.72 8.87 -15.71
CA TYR A 64 -14.54 8.73 -14.27
C TYR A 64 -15.66 7.95 -13.58
N ARG A 65 -16.88 7.92 -14.14
CA ARG A 65 -17.94 7.04 -13.63
C ARG A 65 -17.63 5.56 -13.87
N ALA A 66 -17.08 5.24 -15.04
CA ALA A 66 -16.69 3.86 -15.34
C ALA A 66 -15.46 3.43 -14.51
N SER A 67 -14.49 4.33 -14.33
CA SER A 67 -13.36 4.11 -13.43
C SER A 67 -13.82 3.87 -11.99
N LEU A 68 -14.73 4.72 -11.50
CA LEU A 68 -15.30 4.62 -10.17
C LEU A 68 -15.99 3.28 -9.98
N ALA A 69 -16.91 2.90 -10.87
CA ALA A 69 -17.66 1.65 -10.75
C ALA A 69 -16.73 0.41 -10.64
N ARG A 70 -15.64 0.37 -11.42
CA ARG A 70 -14.65 -0.71 -11.33
C ARG A 70 -13.86 -0.69 -10.02
N SER A 71 -13.54 0.50 -9.52
CA SER A 71 -12.80 0.65 -8.26
C SER A 71 -13.65 0.22 -7.06
N GLU A 72 -14.93 0.60 -7.05
CA GLU A 72 -15.86 0.22 -5.98
C GLU A 72 -16.17 -1.28 -5.99
N GLU A 73 -16.22 -1.91 -7.17
CA GLU A 73 -16.35 -3.36 -7.31
C GLU A 73 -15.19 -4.10 -6.64
N ILE A 74 -13.95 -3.62 -6.81
CA ILE A 74 -12.77 -4.16 -6.11
C ILE A 74 -12.88 -3.93 -4.60
N ILE A 75 -13.18 -2.71 -4.17
CA ILE A 75 -13.18 -2.34 -2.74
C ILE A 75 -14.24 -3.14 -1.97
N ALA A 76 -15.42 -3.34 -2.57
CA ALA A 76 -16.50 -4.12 -1.96
C ALA A 76 -16.28 -5.63 -2.07
N GLY A 77 -15.75 -6.11 -3.20
CA GLY A 77 -15.62 -7.54 -3.50
C GLY A 77 -14.35 -8.18 -2.94
N ASN A 78 -13.25 -7.44 -2.83
CA ASN A 78 -11.94 -7.92 -2.39
C ASN A 78 -11.19 -6.86 -1.55
N PRO A 79 -11.60 -6.60 -0.30
CA PRO A 79 -10.96 -5.58 0.54
C PRO A 79 -9.50 -5.88 0.90
N ASN A 80 -9.03 -7.12 0.75
CA ASN A 80 -7.65 -7.55 1.02
C ASN A 80 -6.77 -7.61 -0.25
N PHE A 81 -7.28 -7.12 -1.38
CA PHE A 81 -6.59 -7.07 -2.66
C PHE A 81 -5.19 -6.45 -2.53
N SER A 82 -4.19 -7.01 -3.23
CA SER A 82 -2.80 -6.52 -3.09
C SER A 82 -2.57 -5.09 -3.55
N ARG A 83 -3.52 -4.52 -4.31
CA ARG A 83 -3.48 -3.15 -4.87
C ARG A 83 -4.70 -2.35 -4.42
N ILE A 84 -5.24 -2.66 -3.24
CA ILE A 84 -6.42 -1.99 -2.70
C ILE A 84 -6.17 -0.48 -2.49
N ASP A 85 -4.96 -0.08 -2.16
CA ASP A 85 -4.52 1.31 -2.05
C ASP A 85 -4.72 2.07 -3.37
N GLU A 86 -4.36 1.46 -4.50
CA GLU A 86 -4.61 2.04 -5.83
C GLU A 86 -6.11 2.11 -6.13
N ALA A 87 -6.88 1.07 -5.81
CA ALA A 87 -8.33 1.09 -6.01
C ALA A 87 -8.99 2.23 -5.21
N LEU A 88 -8.60 2.42 -3.95
CA LEU A 88 -9.03 3.54 -3.11
C LEU A 88 -8.65 4.89 -3.72
N TYR A 89 -7.41 5.03 -4.20
CA TYR A 89 -6.95 6.25 -4.87
C TYR A 89 -7.80 6.56 -6.10
N MET A 90 -8.04 5.55 -6.94
CA MET A 90 -8.83 5.68 -8.16
C MET A 90 -10.28 6.04 -7.87
N ALA A 91 -10.91 5.44 -6.85
CA ALA A 91 -12.25 5.79 -6.41
C ALA A 91 -12.32 7.25 -5.92
N GLY A 92 -11.42 7.63 -5.00
CA GLY A 92 -11.35 8.98 -4.43
C GLY A 92 -11.15 10.06 -5.48
N MET A 93 -10.19 9.87 -6.39
CA MET A 93 -9.93 10.82 -7.46
C MET A 93 -11.04 10.86 -8.51
N SER A 94 -11.70 9.73 -8.79
CA SER A 94 -12.85 9.72 -9.71
C SER A 94 -13.99 10.55 -9.16
N HIS A 95 -14.31 10.39 -7.87
CA HIS A 95 -15.28 11.23 -7.17
C HIS A 95 -14.91 12.71 -7.18
N LEU A 96 -13.65 13.04 -6.88
CA LEU A 96 -13.15 14.42 -6.92
C LEU A 96 -13.31 15.06 -8.30
N TYR A 97 -13.00 14.32 -9.36
CA TYR A 97 -13.16 14.84 -10.71
C TYR A 97 -14.62 14.97 -11.13
N LEU A 98 -15.49 14.07 -10.66
CA LEU A 98 -16.93 14.16 -10.91
C LEU A 98 -17.57 15.35 -10.18
N SER A 99 -17.15 15.68 -8.95
CA SER A 99 -17.64 16.90 -8.26
C SER A 99 -17.26 18.18 -9.01
N GLN A 100 -16.10 18.17 -9.65
CA GLN A 100 -15.59 19.25 -10.50
C GLN A 100 -16.17 19.24 -11.92
N LYS A 101 -17.13 18.36 -12.22
CA LYS A 101 -17.73 18.15 -13.55
C LYS A 101 -16.68 17.89 -14.65
N LYS A 102 -15.55 17.27 -14.30
CA LYS A 102 -14.51 16.87 -15.25
C LYS A 102 -14.89 15.54 -15.92
N GLY A 103 -14.27 15.28 -17.07
CA GLY A 103 -14.40 14.02 -17.80
C GLY A 103 -15.46 14.06 -18.90
N LYS A 104 -15.66 12.92 -19.56
CA LYS A 104 -16.60 12.80 -20.69
C LYS A 104 -18.02 12.41 -20.28
N GLN A 105 -18.19 11.98 -19.03
CA GLN A 105 -19.45 11.46 -18.52
C GLN A 105 -20.01 12.46 -17.49
N PRO A 106 -21.30 12.80 -17.55
CA PRO A 106 -21.90 13.66 -16.54
C PRO A 106 -21.97 12.92 -15.20
N PRO A 107 -21.76 13.63 -14.07
CA PRO A 107 -21.95 13.06 -12.73
C PRO A 107 -23.42 12.70 -12.51
N THR A 108 -23.66 11.69 -11.67
CA THR A 108 -25.01 11.24 -11.28
C THR A 108 -25.42 11.74 -9.91
N LEU A 109 -24.45 12.09 -9.07
CA LEU A 109 -24.66 12.65 -7.74
C LEU A 109 -24.41 14.17 -7.79
N ASP A 110 -24.88 14.85 -6.75
CA ASP A 110 -24.49 16.24 -6.51
C ASP A 110 -22.98 16.34 -6.21
N ALA A 111 -22.42 17.54 -6.41
CA ALA A 111 -20.99 17.76 -6.23
C ALA A 111 -20.55 17.56 -4.78
N GLU A 112 -21.41 17.86 -3.81
CA GLU A 112 -21.12 17.75 -2.38
C GLU A 112 -20.98 16.29 -1.94
N LYS A 113 -21.88 15.40 -2.34
CA LYS A 113 -21.76 13.96 -2.09
C LYS A 113 -20.53 13.39 -2.77
N HIS A 114 -20.22 13.83 -3.99
CA HIS A 114 -18.97 13.41 -4.62
C HIS A 114 -17.73 13.89 -3.83
N LEU A 115 -17.74 15.09 -3.25
CA LEU A 115 -16.64 15.54 -2.38
C LEU A 115 -16.56 14.75 -1.08
N GLU A 116 -17.70 14.40 -0.49
CA GLU A 116 -17.75 13.55 0.70
C GLU A 116 -17.16 12.16 0.43
N GLU A 117 -17.58 11.50 -0.65
CA GLU A 117 -17.06 10.19 -1.03
C GLU A 117 -15.59 10.24 -1.43
N ALA A 118 -15.15 11.30 -2.13
CA ALA A 118 -13.74 11.53 -2.41
C ALA A 118 -12.94 11.59 -1.10
N ARG A 119 -13.42 12.35 -0.12
CA ARG A 119 -12.78 12.46 1.20
C ARG A 119 -12.75 11.12 1.91
N ARG A 120 -13.84 10.35 1.87
CA ARG A 120 -13.92 9.02 2.50
C ARG A 120 -12.83 8.09 1.97
N TYR A 121 -12.78 7.86 0.66
CA TYR A 121 -11.80 6.94 0.06
C TYR A 121 -10.34 7.41 0.23
N LEU A 122 -10.08 8.70 0.02
CA LEU A 122 -8.72 9.22 0.18
C LEU A 122 -8.27 9.19 1.64
N SER A 123 -9.18 9.46 2.60
CA SER A 123 -8.85 9.35 4.03
C SER A 123 -8.50 7.91 4.39
N GLN A 124 -9.27 6.94 3.90
CA GLN A 124 -8.96 5.52 4.11
C GLN A 124 -7.57 5.17 3.55
N LEU A 125 -7.23 5.64 2.35
CA LEU A 125 -5.90 5.43 1.78
C LEU A 125 -4.79 5.97 2.68
N VAL A 126 -4.90 7.23 3.10
CA VAL A 126 -3.89 7.90 3.92
C VAL A 126 -3.78 7.28 5.31
N ASN A 127 -4.90 6.86 5.91
CA ASN A 127 -4.89 6.27 7.24
C ASN A 127 -4.35 4.83 7.25
N ASP A 128 -4.71 4.03 6.25
CA ASP A 128 -4.45 2.59 6.26
C ASP A 128 -3.16 2.21 5.50
N PHE A 129 -2.68 3.06 4.57
CA PHE A 129 -1.58 2.73 3.63
C PHE A 129 -0.50 3.83 3.58
N ALA A 130 0.20 4.04 4.70
CA ALA A 130 1.23 5.07 4.84
C ALA A 130 2.44 4.92 3.88
N ASP A 131 2.70 3.70 3.39
CA ASP A 131 3.79 3.35 2.47
C ASP A 131 3.36 3.30 1.00
N SER A 132 2.08 3.57 0.70
CA SER A 132 1.56 3.57 -0.68
C SER A 132 2.22 4.63 -1.55
N GLU A 133 2.48 4.31 -2.82
CA GLU A 133 2.95 5.27 -3.83
C GLU A 133 1.96 6.42 -4.07
N PHE A 134 0.70 6.22 -3.68
CA PHE A 134 -0.39 7.19 -3.81
C PHE A 134 -0.55 8.09 -2.59
N TYR A 135 0.07 7.76 -1.45
CA TYR A 135 -0.11 8.44 -0.17
C TYR A 135 0.04 9.96 -0.31
N LYS A 136 1.17 10.42 -0.85
CA LYS A 136 1.48 11.87 -0.92
C LYS A 136 0.51 12.64 -1.81
N LYS A 137 0.00 12.00 -2.88
CA LYS A 137 -0.99 12.61 -3.76
C LYS A 137 -2.36 12.66 -3.08
N ALA A 138 -2.77 11.57 -2.44
CA ALA A 138 -4.02 11.52 -1.69
C ALA A 138 -4.06 12.55 -0.54
N GLU A 139 -2.97 12.66 0.22
CA GLU A 139 -2.81 13.64 1.30
C GLU A 139 -2.93 15.09 0.78
N LEU A 140 -2.29 15.39 -0.35
CA LEU A 140 -2.38 16.70 -0.99
C LEU A 140 -3.81 17.05 -1.40
N GLU A 141 -4.49 16.12 -2.07
CA GLU A 141 -5.86 16.33 -2.56
C GLU A 141 -6.84 16.45 -1.38
N LEU A 142 -6.69 15.65 -0.33
CA LEU A 142 -7.47 15.75 0.91
C LEU A 142 -7.37 17.15 1.51
N ASN A 143 -6.17 17.69 1.63
CA ASN A 143 -5.97 19.05 2.15
C ASN A 143 -6.72 20.10 1.31
N GLY A 144 -6.86 19.88 0.01
CA GLY A 144 -7.65 20.73 -0.88
C GLY A 144 -9.17 20.62 -0.73
N ILE A 145 -9.68 19.53 -0.14
CA ILE A 145 -11.13 19.24 -0.04
C ILE A 145 -11.66 19.10 1.39
N GLY A 146 -10.91 19.58 2.40
CA GLY A 146 -11.34 19.64 3.80
C GLY A 146 -10.61 18.70 4.77
N GLY A 147 -9.49 18.12 4.36
CA GLY A 147 -8.63 17.25 5.18
C GLY A 147 -9.14 15.82 5.34
N ALA A 148 -8.34 14.97 5.99
CA ALA A 148 -8.72 13.59 6.29
C ALA A 148 -9.83 13.53 7.35
N LYS A 149 -10.87 12.70 7.14
CA LYS A 149 -11.76 12.29 8.23
C LYS A 149 -10.98 11.31 9.12
N LYS A 150 -11.00 11.53 10.44
CA LYS A 150 -10.53 10.51 11.39
C LYS A 150 -11.37 9.24 11.17
N SER A 151 -10.75 8.06 11.16
CA SER A 151 -11.50 6.81 11.14
C SER A 151 -12.44 6.78 12.34
N GLU A 152 -13.75 6.76 12.10
CA GLU A 152 -14.70 6.41 13.16
C GLU A 152 -14.43 4.94 13.54
N ASP A 153 -14.30 4.67 14.85
CA ASP A 153 -14.19 3.31 15.40
C ASP A 153 -15.32 2.47 14.81
N ARG A 154 -14.96 1.45 14.03
CA ARG A 154 -15.91 0.52 13.38
C ARG A 154 -16.58 -0.39 14.39
#